data_AF-A0A2N1RWT5-F1
#
_entry.id   AF-A0A2N1RWT5-F1
#
_cell.length_a   1.000
_cell.length_b   1.000
_cell.length_c   1.000
_cell.angle_alpha   90.00
_cell.angle_beta   90.00
_cell.angle_gamma   90.00
#
_symmetry.space_group_name_H-M   'P 1'
#
loop_
_entity.id
_entity.type
_entity.pdbx_description
1 polymer ?
#
loop_
_entity_poly.entity_id
_entity_poly.type
_entity_poly.pdbx_seq_one_letter_code
_entity_poly.pdbx_strand_id
1 'polypeptide(L)'
;MKKLSLLLVISLVLFASCKKSIESEKRAWDVNLREANELKYEYPSFANIINEQIKTAETTMNETQTISDEKMKIQKMAEANSLLNITFMRNLKEIKTLKYGIRTKSSEARGLKFDYSEMMSSNQVIADGERTIYDSDTKLKNIVSSRADADALSNLVLSDLRTAVSNLDRIISKVKERENLEKKKTEQIIAEKAAVEKQKTEAAQPVKCSYCGVLNAADAINCTGCGAPLKK
;
A
#
# COMPACT_ATOMS: atom_id res chain seq x y z
N MET A 1 25.47 25.28 -53.97
CA MET A 1 24.36 24.38 -53.57
C MET A 1 24.30 24.43 -52.05
N LYS A 2 23.48 25.33 -51.50
CA LYS A 2 22.12 25.06 -50.97
C LYS A 2 22.13 24.20 -49.70
N LYS A 3 22.02 24.89 -48.57
CA LYS A 3 21.15 24.63 -47.41
C LYS A 3 21.13 23.19 -46.88
N LEU A 4 21.72 22.97 -45.70
CA LEU A 4 21.05 22.17 -44.67
C LEU A 4 21.30 22.81 -43.30
N SER A 5 20.49 23.84 -43.04
CA SER A 5 20.33 24.45 -41.74
C SER A 5 19.60 23.49 -40.79
N LEU A 6 19.89 23.65 -39.50
CA LEU A 6 18.94 23.51 -38.39
C LEU A 6 18.48 22.08 -38.02
N LEU A 7 19.21 21.45 -37.09
CA LEU A 7 18.67 20.41 -36.19
C LEU A 7 19.10 20.73 -34.75
N LEU A 8 18.67 21.91 -34.29
CA LEU A 8 18.46 22.25 -32.90
C LEU A 8 16.94 22.27 -32.77
N VAL A 9 16.35 21.36 -31.97
CA VAL A 9 15.00 21.43 -31.37
C VAL A 9 14.58 20.04 -30.83
N ILE A 10 14.29 20.01 -29.52
CA ILE A 10 13.53 19.01 -28.75
C ILE A 10 14.27 17.73 -28.33
N SER A 11 15.10 17.86 -27.28
CA SER A 11 15.15 16.88 -26.19
C SER A 11 14.59 17.54 -24.92
N LEU A 12 13.30 17.86 -24.96
CA LEU A 12 12.56 18.51 -23.87
C LEU A 12 11.24 17.79 -23.66
N VAL A 13 11.33 16.51 -23.29
CA VAL A 13 10.22 15.77 -22.68
C VAL A 13 10.84 14.88 -21.60
N LEU A 14 10.22 14.91 -20.41
CA LEU A 14 10.36 14.02 -19.24
C LEU A 14 10.61 14.73 -17.89
N PHE A 15 10.01 15.91 -17.69
CA PHE A 15 9.46 16.24 -16.37
C PHE A 15 8.00 16.68 -16.55
N ALA A 16 7.10 15.70 -16.59
CA ALA A 16 5.68 15.90 -16.39
C ALA A 16 5.38 16.20 -14.90
N SER A 17 6.12 17.14 -14.31
CA SER A 17 5.68 17.81 -13.09
C SER A 17 4.60 18.81 -13.52
N CYS A 18 3.45 18.85 -12.85
CA CYS A 18 2.51 19.96 -12.99
C CYS A 18 3.30 21.29 -12.99
N LYS A 19 3.39 21.97 -14.13
CA LYS A 19 4.09 23.26 -14.20
C LYS A 19 3.34 24.20 -13.25
N LYS A 20 4.05 24.70 -12.23
CA LYS A 20 3.52 25.74 -11.36
C LYS A 20 3.09 26.91 -12.22
N SER A 21 1.80 27.20 -12.21
CA SER A 21 1.16 28.30 -12.91
C SER A 21 0.19 29.00 -11.96
N ILE A 22 -0.21 30.22 -12.27
CA ILE A 22 -1.23 30.93 -11.49
C ILE A 22 -2.50 30.05 -11.37
N GLU A 23 -2.91 29.40 -12.47
CA GLU A 23 -4.08 28.52 -12.48
C GLU A 23 -3.92 27.30 -11.57
N SER A 24 -2.76 26.65 -11.58
CA SER A 24 -2.53 25.51 -10.69
C SER A 24 -2.52 25.92 -9.21
N GLU A 25 -1.94 27.09 -8.90
CA GLU A 25 -1.89 27.60 -7.52
C GLU A 25 -3.28 28.06 -7.04
N LYS A 26 -4.13 28.62 -7.90
CA LYS A 26 -5.53 28.92 -7.58
C LYS A 26 -6.33 27.65 -7.29
N ARG A 27 -6.17 26.61 -8.11
CA ARG A 27 -6.83 25.33 -7.86
C ARG A 27 -6.37 24.70 -6.55
N ALA A 28 -5.07 24.75 -6.27
CA ALA A 28 -4.52 24.29 -5.00
C ALA A 28 -5.11 25.08 -3.83
N TRP A 29 -5.26 26.40 -3.99
CA TRP A 29 -5.89 27.26 -3.00
C TRP A 29 -7.33 26.83 -2.68
N ASP A 30 -8.17 26.66 -3.70
CA ASP A 30 -9.56 26.26 -3.52
C ASP A 30 -9.68 24.90 -2.81
N VAL A 31 -8.83 23.93 -3.19
CA VAL A 31 -8.79 22.61 -2.56
C VAL A 31 -8.33 22.71 -1.10
N ASN A 32 -7.23 23.40 -0.84
CA ASN A 32 -6.66 23.54 0.50
C ASN A 32 -7.61 24.28 1.44
N LEU A 33 -8.28 25.33 0.96
CA LEU A 33 -9.24 26.11 1.75
C LEU A 33 -10.49 25.29 2.07
N ARG A 34 -10.99 24.51 1.11
CA ARG A 34 -12.10 23.58 1.35
C ARG A 34 -11.71 22.53 2.41
N GLU A 35 -10.56 21.89 2.24
CA GLU A 35 -10.06 20.90 3.21
C GLU A 35 -9.87 21.50 4.60
N ALA A 36 -9.31 22.70 4.70
CA ALA A 36 -9.16 23.41 5.98
C ALA A 36 -10.52 23.62 6.67
N ASN A 37 -11.54 24.02 5.90
CA ASN A 37 -12.89 24.19 6.41
C ASN A 37 -13.53 22.85 6.81
N GLU A 38 -13.34 21.78 6.05
CA GLU A 38 -13.81 20.44 6.43
C GLU A 38 -13.18 19.98 7.75
N LEU A 39 -11.86 20.16 7.92
CA LEU A 39 -11.15 19.83 9.17
C LEU A 39 -11.72 20.58 10.38
N LYS A 40 -12.14 21.84 10.20
CA LYS A 40 -12.78 22.62 11.27
C LYS A 40 -14.08 21.99 11.76
N TYR A 41 -14.88 21.43 10.85
CA TYR A 41 -16.12 20.75 11.20
C TYR A 41 -15.86 19.36 11.81
N GLU A 42 -14.89 18.63 11.29
CA GLU A 42 -14.53 17.29 11.79
C GLU A 42 -13.86 17.35 13.17
N TYR A 43 -13.08 18.40 13.45
CA TYR A 43 -12.30 18.56 14.68
C TYR A 43 -12.58 19.92 15.35
N PRO A 44 -13.76 20.10 16.00
CA PRO A 44 -14.17 21.38 16.58
C PRO A 44 -13.20 21.98 17.60
N SER A 45 -12.46 21.14 18.33
CA SER A 45 -11.42 21.55 19.29
C SER A 45 -10.23 22.27 18.64
N PHE A 46 -10.00 22.07 17.35
CA PHE A 46 -8.95 22.72 16.55
C PHE A 46 -9.49 23.94 15.77
N ALA A 47 -10.80 24.20 15.81
CA ALA A 47 -11.45 25.17 14.93
C ALA A 47 -10.86 26.58 15.01
N ASN A 48 -10.53 27.05 16.22
CA ASN A 48 -9.96 28.37 16.43
C ASN A 48 -8.59 28.50 15.74
N ILE A 49 -7.69 27.55 15.99
CA ILE A 49 -6.34 27.54 15.40
C ILE A 49 -6.41 27.36 13.87
N ILE A 50 -7.34 26.56 13.37
CA ILE A 50 -7.57 26.42 11.92
C ILE A 50 -8.03 27.75 11.32
N ASN A 51 -8.97 28.46 11.95
CA ASN A 51 -9.44 29.76 11.46
C ASN A 51 -8.33 30.82 11.46
N GLU A 52 -7.48 30.86 12.49
CA GLU A 52 -6.31 31.74 12.54
C GLU A 52 -5.34 31.46 11.38
N GLN A 53 -5.12 30.17 11.09
CA GLN A 53 -4.28 29.76 9.98
C GLN A 53 -4.88 30.12 8.62
N ILE A 54 -6.19 29.91 8.44
CA ILE A 54 -6.92 30.34 7.23
C ILE A 54 -6.77 31.84 7.02
N LYS A 55 -7.01 32.65 8.05
CA LYS A 55 -6.89 34.12 7.96
C LYS A 55 -5.48 34.56 7.56
N THR A 56 -4.46 33.90 8.10
CA THR A 56 -3.06 34.17 7.76
C THR A 56 -2.78 33.82 6.29
N ALA A 57 -3.28 32.68 5.82
CA ALA A 57 -3.15 32.25 4.45
C ALA A 57 -3.91 33.19 3.48
N GLU A 58 -5.12 33.62 3.83
CA GLU A 58 -5.93 34.56 3.04
C GLU A 58 -5.25 35.92 2.90
N THR A 59 -4.65 36.42 3.98
CA THR A 59 -3.86 37.65 3.95
C THR A 59 -2.71 37.53 2.94
N THR A 60 -1.95 36.43 3.02
CA THR A 60 -0.83 36.12 2.11
C THR A 60 -1.31 35.97 0.66
N MET A 61 -2.48 35.34 0.45
CA MET A 61 -3.08 35.17 -0.88
C MET A 61 -3.53 36.49 -1.48
N ASN A 62 -4.07 37.41 -0.67
CA ASN A 62 -4.52 38.72 -1.13
C ASN A 62 -3.35 39.63 -1.53
N GLU A 63 -2.18 39.50 -0.90
CA GLU A 63 -0.95 40.21 -1.31
C GLU A 63 -0.55 39.91 -2.77
N THR A 64 -0.98 38.76 -3.32
CA THR A 64 -0.68 38.39 -4.72
C THR A 64 -1.37 39.28 -5.75
N GLN A 65 -2.40 40.04 -5.35
CA GLN A 65 -3.17 40.90 -6.26
C GLN A 65 -2.37 42.11 -6.74
N THR A 66 -1.42 42.58 -5.92
CA THR A 66 -0.58 43.74 -6.23
C THR A 66 0.73 43.36 -6.94
N ILE A 67 1.03 42.07 -7.07
CA ILE A 67 2.25 41.58 -7.72
C ILE A 67 2.03 41.47 -9.23
N SER A 68 2.77 42.28 -10.00
CA SER A 68 2.74 42.25 -11.47
C SER A 68 3.61 41.15 -12.06
N ASP A 69 4.74 40.83 -11.43
CA ASP A 69 5.65 39.77 -11.90
C ASP A 69 5.02 38.39 -11.67
N GLU A 70 4.83 37.64 -12.76
CA GLU A 70 4.15 36.35 -12.74
C GLU A 70 4.87 35.32 -11.87
N LYS A 71 6.21 35.30 -11.89
CA LYS A 71 7.00 34.34 -11.11
C LYS A 71 6.90 34.63 -9.62
N MET A 72 7.03 35.89 -9.21
CA MET A 72 6.85 36.32 -7.83
C MET A 72 5.42 36.05 -7.36
N LYS A 73 4.43 36.27 -8.23
CA LYS A 73 3.03 35.98 -7.92
C LYS A 73 2.79 34.51 -7.64
N ILE A 74 3.30 33.61 -8.50
CA ILE A 74 3.21 32.16 -8.30
C ILE A 74 3.90 31.75 -6.99
N GLN A 75 5.07 32.31 -6.69
CA GLN A 75 5.78 32.02 -5.43
C GLN A 75 4.97 32.43 -4.20
N LYS A 76 4.37 33.62 -4.22
CA LYS A 76 3.57 34.12 -3.10
C LYS A 76 2.25 33.36 -2.93
N MET A 77 1.64 32.92 -4.03
CA MET A 77 0.49 32.00 -3.98
C MET A 77 0.88 30.63 -3.39
N ALA A 78 2.05 30.09 -3.76
CA ALA A 78 2.54 28.84 -3.21
C ALA A 78 2.85 28.97 -1.70
N GLU A 79 3.33 30.12 -1.24
CA GLU A 79 3.49 30.45 0.17
C GLU A 79 2.13 30.40 0.91
N ALA A 80 1.11 31.07 0.38
CA ALA A 80 -0.25 31.02 0.92
C ALA A 80 -0.80 29.58 0.99
N ASN A 81 -0.59 28.78 -0.07
CA ASN A 81 -0.97 27.37 -0.10
C ASN A 81 -0.26 26.53 0.97
N SER A 82 1.03 26.81 1.22
CA SER A 82 1.79 26.10 2.25
C SER A 82 1.28 26.35 3.67
N LEU A 83 0.73 27.55 3.91
CA LEU A 83 0.13 27.93 5.19
C LEU A 83 -1.13 27.11 5.50
N LEU A 84 -1.86 26.61 4.50
CA LEU A 84 -3.02 25.73 4.69
C LEU A 84 -2.65 24.24 4.73
N ASN A 85 -1.38 23.90 4.52
CA ASN A 85 -0.88 22.52 4.49
C ASN A 85 0.19 22.26 5.56
N ILE A 86 0.06 22.92 6.70
CA ILE A 86 0.95 22.76 7.85
C ILE A 86 0.74 21.42 8.57
N THR A 87 1.70 21.06 9.43
CA THR A 87 1.83 19.73 10.04
C THR A 87 0.55 19.23 10.71
N PHE A 88 -0.02 19.94 11.68
CA PHE A 88 -1.23 19.44 12.34
C PHE A 88 -2.41 19.24 11.38
N MET A 89 -2.61 20.13 10.39
CA MET A 89 -3.69 19.97 9.42
C MET A 89 -3.51 18.72 8.56
N ARG A 90 -2.27 18.43 8.13
CA ARG A 90 -1.93 17.18 7.44
C ARG A 90 -2.18 15.96 8.33
N ASN A 91 -1.78 16.04 9.59
CA ASN A 91 -1.99 14.96 10.56
C ASN A 91 -3.48 14.67 10.75
N LEU A 92 -4.31 15.70 10.90
CA LEU A 92 -5.77 15.56 11.03
C LEU A 92 -6.41 14.87 9.80
N LYS A 93 -5.93 15.19 8.59
CA LYS A 93 -6.36 14.48 7.36
C LYS A 93 -5.96 13.00 7.40
N GLU A 94 -4.73 12.70 7.81
CA GLU A 94 -4.21 11.33 7.84
C GLU A 94 -4.86 10.47 8.94
N ILE A 95 -5.22 11.07 10.09
CA ILE A 95 -5.91 10.39 11.19
C ILE A 95 -7.18 9.69 10.70
N LYS A 96 -7.99 10.35 9.87
CA LYS A 96 -9.21 9.77 9.29
C LYS A 96 -8.90 8.50 8.48
N THR A 97 -7.89 8.58 7.62
CA THR A 97 -7.44 7.44 6.81
C THR A 97 -6.93 6.29 7.68
N LEU A 98 -6.14 6.58 8.71
CA LEU A 98 -5.63 5.54 9.61
C LEU A 98 -6.73 4.87 10.42
N LYS A 99 -7.70 5.62 10.95
CA LYS A 99 -8.86 5.04 11.65
C LYS A 99 -9.65 4.09 10.76
N TYR A 100 -9.86 4.46 9.49
CA TYR A 100 -10.48 3.57 8.52
C TYR A 100 -9.60 2.34 8.25
N GLY A 101 -8.29 2.53 8.06
CA GLY A 101 -7.33 1.46 7.86
C GLY A 101 -7.31 0.44 9.00
N ILE A 102 -7.34 0.90 10.25
CA ILE A 102 -7.43 0.03 11.45
C ILE A 102 -8.71 -0.81 11.39
N ARG A 103 -9.89 -0.21 11.16
CA ARG A 103 -11.15 -0.96 11.08
C ARG A 103 -11.14 -2.02 9.97
N THR A 104 -10.65 -1.65 8.80
CA THR A 104 -10.52 -2.57 7.65
C THR A 104 -9.60 -3.73 7.99
N LYS A 105 -8.42 -3.46 8.56
CA LYS A 105 -7.45 -4.49 8.95
C LYS A 105 -7.94 -5.35 10.12
N SER A 106 -8.63 -4.77 11.09
CA SER A 106 -9.29 -5.52 12.17
C SER A 106 -10.33 -6.49 11.61
N SER A 107 -11.13 -6.05 10.62
CA SER A 107 -12.09 -6.92 9.93
C SER A 107 -11.41 -8.04 9.15
N GLU A 108 -10.37 -7.69 8.39
CA GLU A 108 -9.55 -8.67 7.65
C GLU A 108 -8.95 -9.71 8.61
N ALA A 109 -8.30 -9.26 9.69
CA ALA A 109 -7.69 -10.12 10.68
C ALA A 109 -8.71 -11.08 11.31
N ARG A 110 -9.93 -10.63 11.65
CA ARG A 110 -11.00 -11.49 12.16
C ARG A 110 -11.44 -12.58 11.16
N GLY A 111 -11.25 -12.36 9.86
CA GLY A 111 -11.53 -13.34 8.82
C GLY A 111 -10.43 -14.37 8.59
N LEU A 112 -9.26 -14.20 9.20
CA LEU A 112 -8.12 -15.11 9.05
C LEU A 112 -8.22 -16.32 9.97
N LYS A 113 -7.65 -17.44 9.53
CA LYS A 113 -7.54 -18.66 10.34
C LYS A 113 -6.25 -18.61 11.15
N PHE A 114 -6.35 -18.22 12.42
CA PHE A 114 -5.24 -18.28 13.36
C PHE A 114 -5.06 -19.68 13.94
N ASP A 115 -3.81 -20.07 14.17
CA ASP A 115 -3.53 -21.26 14.98
C ASP A 115 -3.82 -20.97 16.46
N TYR A 116 -4.00 -22.02 17.25
CA TYR A 116 -4.32 -21.91 18.68
C TYR A 116 -3.33 -21.00 19.44
N SER A 117 -2.03 -21.11 19.15
CA SER A 117 -0.98 -20.31 19.79
C SER A 117 -1.01 -18.82 19.41
N GLU A 118 -1.67 -18.45 18.33
CA GLU A 118 -1.69 -17.07 17.82
C GLU A 118 -2.96 -16.33 18.20
N MET A 119 -4.06 -17.07 18.33
CA MET A 119 -5.41 -16.53 18.51
C MET A 119 -5.48 -15.50 19.64
N MET A 120 -4.90 -15.80 20.81
CA MET A 120 -4.90 -14.87 21.96
C MET A 120 -4.18 -13.56 21.64
N SER A 121 -2.97 -13.63 21.07
CA SER A 121 -2.19 -12.44 20.72
C SER A 121 -2.84 -11.61 19.62
N SER A 122 -3.47 -12.26 18.63
CA SER A 122 -4.17 -11.60 17.53
C SER A 122 -5.43 -10.90 18.01
N ASN A 123 -6.23 -11.54 18.86
CA ASN A 123 -7.42 -10.93 19.46
C ASN A 123 -7.05 -9.69 20.29
N GLN A 124 -5.93 -9.74 21.02
CA GLN A 124 -5.41 -8.59 21.75
C GLN A 124 -5.05 -7.43 20.81
N VAL A 125 -4.29 -7.70 19.74
CA VAL A 125 -3.91 -6.67 18.75
C VAL A 125 -5.14 -6.04 18.07
N ILE A 126 -6.15 -6.85 17.75
CA ILE A 126 -7.42 -6.35 17.18
C ILE A 126 -8.14 -5.45 18.18
N ALA A 127 -8.26 -5.88 19.44
CA ALA A 127 -8.89 -5.08 20.49
C ALA A 127 -8.14 -3.77 20.76
N ASP A 128 -6.80 -3.82 20.79
CA ASP A 128 -5.94 -2.66 20.97
C ASP A 128 -6.07 -1.66 19.81
N GLY A 129 -6.25 -2.14 18.57
CA GLY A 129 -6.53 -1.29 17.42
C GLY A 129 -7.83 -0.50 17.57
N GLU A 130 -8.93 -1.17 17.94
CA GLU A 130 -10.22 -0.51 18.17
C GLU A 130 -10.18 0.44 19.37
N ARG A 131 -9.47 0.05 20.43
CA ARG A 131 -9.24 0.92 21.60
C ARG A 131 -8.45 2.16 21.22
N THR A 132 -7.42 2.02 20.39
CA THR A 132 -6.59 3.15 19.93
C THR A 132 -7.44 4.17 19.15
N ILE A 133 -8.41 3.71 18.35
CA ILE A 133 -9.39 4.59 17.69
C ILE A 133 -10.18 5.39 18.72
N TYR A 134 -10.73 4.72 19.74
CA TYR A 134 -11.53 5.37 20.79
C TYR A 134 -10.69 6.39 21.60
N ASP A 135 -9.49 5.99 22.01
CA ASP A 135 -8.57 6.85 22.76
C ASP A 135 -8.15 8.07 21.93
N SER A 136 -7.96 7.89 20.62
CA SER A 136 -7.67 8.97 19.68
C SER A 136 -8.82 9.98 19.61
N ASP A 137 -10.06 9.50 19.50
CA ASP A 137 -11.26 10.36 19.46
C ASP A 137 -11.47 11.12 20.76
N THR A 138 -11.09 10.52 21.89
CA THR A 138 -11.12 11.18 23.19
C THR A 138 -10.04 12.26 23.28
N LYS A 139 -8.79 11.94 22.91
CA LYS A 139 -7.68 12.90 22.89
C LYS A 139 -7.96 14.12 22.00
N LEU A 140 -8.53 13.89 20.82
CA LEU A 140 -8.83 14.97 19.87
C LEU A 140 -9.94 15.90 20.34
N LYS A 141 -10.73 15.55 21.36
CA LYS A 141 -11.71 16.47 21.97
C LYS A 141 -11.09 17.46 22.94
N ASN A 142 -9.84 17.26 23.36
CA ASN A 142 -9.15 18.19 24.24
C ASN A 142 -8.99 19.55 23.56
N ILE A 143 -9.20 20.62 24.32
CA ILE A 143 -9.07 21.99 23.82
C ILE A 143 -7.64 22.24 23.37
N VAL A 144 -7.50 22.82 22.18
CA VAL A 144 -6.22 23.21 21.60
C VAL A 144 -6.10 24.73 21.64
N SER A 145 -5.15 25.23 22.43
CA SER A 145 -5.02 26.67 22.70
C SER A 145 -3.93 27.35 21.88
N SER A 146 -3.06 26.57 21.22
CA SER A 146 -1.98 27.12 20.40
C SER A 146 -1.66 26.20 19.23
N ARG A 147 -0.92 26.73 18.25
CA ARG A 147 -0.37 25.92 17.16
C ARG A 147 0.58 24.82 17.66
N ALA A 148 1.39 25.11 18.68
CA ALA A 148 2.30 24.12 19.26
C ALA A 148 1.52 22.96 19.88
N ASP A 149 0.42 23.24 20.59
CA ASP A 149 -0.47 22.21 21.14
C ASP A 149 -1.15 21.41 20.02
N ALA A 150 -1.56 22.08 18.94
CA ALA A 150 -2.17 21.43 17.78
C ALA A 150 -1.21 20.42 17.14
N ASP A 151 0.04 20.83 16.92
CA ASP A 151 1.10 19.98 16.37
C ASP A 151 1.40 18.83 17.34
N ALA A 152 1.57 19.08 18.63
CA ALA A 152 1.86 18.05 19.63
C ALA A 152 0.74 17.00 19.73
N LEU A 153 -0.51 17.44 19.89
CA LEU A 153 -1.66 16.55 20.04
C LEU A 153 -1.91 15.72 18.78
N SER A 154 -1.90 16.36 17.61
CA SER A 154 -2.13 15.66 16.35
C SER A 154 -1.01 14.66 16.03
N ASN A 155 0.25 14.98 16.34
CA ASN A 155 1.38 14.06 16.18
C ASN A 155 1.27 12.85 17.11
N LEU A 156 0.91 13.07 18.38
CA LEU A 156 0.73 12.00 19.36
C LEU A 156 -0.34 11.00 18.87
N VAL A 157 -1.51 11.52 18.50
CA VAL A 157 -2.63 10.70 18.00
C VAL A 157 -2.24 9.96 16.71
N LEU A 158 -1.54 10.64 15.80
CA LEU A 158 -1.08 10.02 14.56
C LEU A 158 -0.09 8.88 14.81
N SER A 159 0.84 9.05 15.76
CA SER A 159 1.82 8.03 16.13
C SER A 159 1.15 6.79 16.72
N ASP A 160 0.18 6.98 17.61
CA ASP A 160 -0.57 5.88 18.22
C ASP A 160 -1.32 5.06 17.14
N LEU A 161 -2.02 5.75 16.23
CA LEU A 161 -2.75 5.11 15.14
C LEU A 161 -1.83 4.38 14.16
N ARG A 162 -0.68 4.95 13.79
CA ARG A 162 0.31 4.28 12.93
C ARG A 162 0.86 3.03 13.58
N THR A 163 1.10 3.06 14.89
CA THR A 163 1.54 1.89 15.66
C THR A 163 0.48 0.79 15.64
N ALA A 164 -0.80 1.13 15.84
CA ALA A 164 -1.91 0.19 15.74
C ALA A 164 -2.01 -0.44 14.34
N VAL A 165 -1.90 0.37 13.26
CA VAL A 165 -1.87 -0.13 11.88
C VAL A 165 -0.70 -1.12 11.68
N SER A 166 0.51 -0.76 12.10
CA SER A 166 1.68 -1.61 11.96
C SER A 166 1.54 -2.94 12.71
N ASN A 167 0.92 -2.94 13.90
CA ASN A 167 0.68 -4.15 14.66
C ASN A 167 -0.32 -5.08 13.97
N LEU A 168 -1.41 -4.53 13.42
CA LEU A 168 -2.38 -5.28 12.63
C LEU A 168 -1.75 -5.86 11.35
N ASP A 169 -0.96 -5.06 10.63
CA ASP A 169 -0.25 -5.50 9.44
C ASP A 169 0.67 -6.68 9.72
N ARG A 170 1.37 -6.65 10.85
CA ARG A 170 2.27 -7.72 11.26
C ARG A 170 1.54 -9.05 11.47
N ILE A 171 0.40 -9.05 12.18
CA ILE A 171 -0.35 -10.30 12.41
C ILE A 171 -1.00 -10.83 11.12
N ILE A 172 -1.52 -9.93 10.26
CA ILE A 172 -2.12 -10.30 8.97
C ILE A 172 -1.06 -10.92 8.05
N SER A 173 0.10 -10.26 7.95
CA SER A 173 1.19 -10.71 7.09
C SER A 173 1.73 -12.07 7.54
N LYS A 174 1.88 -12.27 8.85
CA LYS A 174 2.34 -13.54 9.42
C LYS A 174 1.43 -14.71 9.04
N VAL A 175 0.12 -14.54 9.16
CA VAL A 175 -0.85 -15.59 8.80
C VAL A 175 -0.83 -15.87 7.29
N LYS A 176 -0.87 -14.82 6.47
CA LYS A 176 -0.81 -14.97 5.01
C LYS A 176 0.47 -15.66 4.55
N GLU A 177 1.60 -15.36 5.18
CA GLU A 177 2.87 -16.02 4.88
C GLU A 177 2.80 -17.52 5.22
N ARG A 178 2.28 -17.90 6.39
CA ARG A 178 2.07 -19.31 6.74
C ARG A 178 1.18 -20.01 5.72
N GLU A 179 0.00 -19.45 5.42
CA GLU A 179 -0.95 -20.07 4.47
C GLU A 179 -0.32 -20.26 3.09
N ASN A 180 0.48 -19.29 2.62
CA ASN A 180 1.23 -19.41 1.38
C ASN A 180 2.30 -20.50 1.43
N LEU A 181 3.00 -20.66 2.56
CA LEU A 181 3.99 -21.71 2.74
C LEU A 181 3.34 -23.10 2.77
N GLU A 182 2.20 -23.25 3.44
CA GLU A 182 1.43 -24.51 3.48
C GLU A 182 0.90 -24.88 2.10
N LYS A 183 0.39 -23.89 1.35
CA LYS A 183 -0.05 -24.09 -0.04
C LYS A 183 1.10 -24.59 -0.92
N LYS A 184 2.26 -23.93 -0.87
CA LYS A 184 3.46 -24.33 -1.63
C LYS A 184 3.92 -25.75 -1.27
N LYS A 185 3.94 -26.10 0.02
CA LYS A 185 4.27 -27.46 0.48
C LYS A 185 3.29 -28.49 -0.08
N THR A 186 2.00 -28.18 -0.07
CA THR A 186 0.95 -29.06 -0.59
C THR A 186 1.10 -29.28 -2.10
N GLU A 187 1.33 -28.20 -2.86
CA GLU A 187 1.59 -28.27 -4.30
C GLU A 187 2.83 -29.11 -4.61
N GLN A 188 3.90 -28.94 -3.85
CA GLN A 188 5.12 -29.74 -4.00
C GLN A 188 4.87 -31.23 -3.75
N ILE A 189 4.16 -31.58 -2.66
CA ILE A 189 3.81 -32.98 -2.36
C ILE A 189 2.96 -33.60 -3.48
N ILE A 190 2.02 -32.84 -4.04
CA ILE A 190 1.19 -33.30 -5.17
C ILE A 190 2.06 -33.54 -6.41
N ALA A 191 2.96 -32.62 -6.73
CA ALA A 191 3.87 -32.74 -7.87
C ALA A 191 4.82 -33.94 -7.72
N GLU A 192 5.39 -34.15 -6.53
CA GLU A 192 6.26 -35.28 -6.23
C GLU A 192 5.50 -36.61 -6.36
N LYS A 193 4.28 -36.71 -5.83
CA LYS A 193 3.44 -37.90 -5.99
C LYS A 193 3.11 -38.17 -7.46
N ALA A 194 2.77 -37.15 -8.24
CA ALA A 194 2.51 -37.28 -9.66
C ALA A 194 3.76 -37.73 -10.44
N ALA A 195 4.95 -37.24 -10.08
CA ALA A 195 6.21 -37.66 -10.68
C ALA A 195 6.54 -39.12 -10.37
N VAL A 196 6.35 -39.56 -9.12
CA VAL A 196 6.54 -40.97 -8.72
C VAL A 196 5.57 -41.88 -9.48
N GLU A 197 4.30 -41.49 -9.60
CA GLU A 197 3.31 -42.30 -10.33
C GLU A 197 3.61 -42.39 -11.83
N LYS A 198 4.08 -41.28 -12.43
CA LYS A 198 4.55 -41.27 -13.81
C LYS A 198 5.75 -42.22 -14.00
N GLN A 199 6.73 -42.18 -13.11
CA GLN A 199 7.89 -43.10 -13.16
C GLN A 199 7.47 -44.57 -13.03
N LYS A 200 6.52 -44.89 -12.14
CA LYS A 200 5.96 -46.25 -12.04
C LYS A 200 5.26 -46.69 -13.32
N THR A 201 4.50 -45.78 -13.95
CA THR A 201 3.78 -46.06 -15.20
C THR A 201 4.74 -46.26 -16.37
N GLU A 202 5.79 -45.45 -16.48
CA GLU A 202 6.85 -45.59 -17.49
C GLU A 202 7.63 -46.91 -17.30
N ALA A 203 7.98 -47.25 -16.04
CA ALA A 203 8.67 -48.50 -15.73
C ALA A 203 7.81 -49.76 -15.98
N ALA A 204 6.48 -49.63 -16.05
CA ALA A 204 5.56 -50.73 -16.32
C ALA A 204 5.24 -50.92 -17.82
N GLN A 205 5.84 -50.14 -18.73
CA GLN A 205 5.54 -50.22 -20.16
C GLN A 205 6.14 -51.50 -20.79
N PRO A 206 5.40 -52.17 -21.70
CA PRO A 206 5.89 -53.37 -22.39
C PRO A 206 7.17 -53.10 -23.19
N VAL A 207 8.16 -54.00 -23.10
CA VAL A 207 9.43 -53.89 -23.81
C VAL A 207 9.34 -54.58 -25.17
N LYS A 208 9.60 -53.82 -26.25
CA LYS A 208 9.62 -54.35 -27.61
C LYS A 208 10.95 -55.06 -27.90
N CYS A 209 10.88 -56.32 -28.34
CA CYS A 209 12.07 -57.08 -28.73
C CYS A 209 12.71 -56.47 -29.98
N SER A 210 14.00 -56.17 -29.94
CA SER A 210 14.74 -55.61 -31.09
C SER A 210 14.92 -56.61 -32.24
N TYR A 211 14.86 -57.91 -31.97
CA TYR A 211 15.09 -58.96 -32.97
C TYR A 211 13.83 -59.34 -33.75
N CYS A 212 12.69 -59.50 -33.07
CA CYS A 212 11.45 -59.97 -33.69
C CYS A 212 10.27 -59.00 -33.56
N GLY A 213 10.41 -57.89 -32.83
CA GLY A 213 9.38 -56.87 -32.68
C GLY A 213 8.22 -57.18 -31.73
N VAL A 214 8.18 -58.38 -31.13
CA VAL A 214 7.15 -58.78 -30.16
C VAL A 214 7.24 -57.91 -28.90
N LEU A 215 6.09 -57.49 -28.35
CA LEU A 215 5.98 -56.77 -27.07
C LEU A 215 5.98 -57.77 -25.90
N ASN A 216 6.78 -57.50 -24.88
CA ASN A 216 6.95 -58.37 -23.72
C ASN A 216 6.63 -57.57 -22.44
N ALA A 217 6.35 -58.25 -21.34
CA ALA A 217 6.16 -57.59 -20.04
C ALA A 217 7.40 -56.75 -19.67
N ALA A 218 7.19 -55.68 -18.91
CA ALA A 218 8.26 -54.72 -18.58
C ALA A 218 9.43 -55.33 -17.79
N ASP A 219 9.17 -56.42 -17.07
CA ASP A 219 10.13 -57.18 -16.27
C ASP A 219 10.69 -58.42 -17.00
N ALA A 220 10.27 -58.67 -18.24
CA ALA A 220 10.72 -59.83 -19.00
C ALA A 220 12.22 -59.74 -19.34
N ILE A 221 12.96 -60.79 -19.00
CA ILE A 221 14.41 -60.88 -19.27
C ILE A 221 14.68 -61.41 -20.69
N ASN A 222 13.82 -62.27 -21.20
CA ASN A 222 13.91 -62.87 -22.54
C ASN A 222 12.61 -62.66 -23.32
N CYS A 223 12.72 -62.58 -24.65
CA CYS A 223 11.55 -62.42 -25.52
C CYS A 223 10.71 -63.70 -25.58
N THR A 224 9.41 -63.58 -25.34
CA THR A 224 8.47 -64.73 -25.39
C THR A 224 8.28 -65.29 -26.80
N GLY A 225 8.50 -64.48 -27.84
CA GLY A 225 8.33 -64.90 -29.23
C GLY A 225 9.56 -65.54 -29.88
N CYS A 226 10.78 -65.18 -29.47
CA CYS A 226 12.02 -65.67 -30.12
C CYS A 226 13.14 -66.11 -29.17
N GLY A 227 12.96 -65.98 -27.84
CA GLY A 227 13.96 -66.36 -26.83
C GLY A 227 15.18 -65.43 -26.71
N ALA A 228 15.32 -64.41 -27.57
CA ALA A 228 16.43 -63.47 -27.50
C ALA A 228 16.40 -62.65 -26.18
N PRO A 229 17.57 -62.31 -25.61
CA PRO A 229 17.63 -61.49 -24.40
C PRO A 229 17.08 -60.09 -24.68
N LEU A 230 16.21 -59.60 -23.80
CA LEU A 230 15.69 -58.24 -23.84
C LEU A 230 16.70 -57.36 -23.09
N LYS A 231 17.26 -56.36 -23.78
CA LYS A 231 18.09 -55.35 -23.11
C LYS A 231 17.19 -54.61 -22.13
N LYS A 232 17.59 -54.61 -20.86
CA LYS A 232 17.13 -53.60 -19.90
C LYS A 232 17.74 -52.26 -20.27
#